data_AF-A0AAV6VK52-F1
#
_entry.id   AF-A0AAV6VK52-F1
#
_cell.length_a   1.000
_cell.length_b   1.000
_cell.length_c   1.000
_cell.angle_alpha   90.00
_cell.angle_beta   90.00
_cell.angle_gamma   90.00
#
_symmetry.space_group_name_H-M   'P 1'
#
loop_
_entity.id
_entity.type
_entity.pdbx_description
1 polymer ?
#
loop_
_entity_poly.entity_id
_entity_poly.type
_entity_poly.pdbx_seq_one_letter_code
_entity_poly.pdbx_strand_id
1 'polypeptide(L)'
;MTKLFEWLSGVALITSIWFYSLHNDFILKKHDLHSWLLPVYGVVAFGIYSLLIILYRVFTFNDCKDAAEELKLEIKMAKEDLGRKGFKFDDQ
;
A
#
# COMPACT_ATOMS: atom_id res chain seq x y z
N MET A 1 -13.64 -5.60 13.73
CA MET A 1 -13.68 -4.15 14.01
C MET A 1 -12.81 -3.91 15.23
N THR A 2 -11.52 -3.59 15.12
CA THR A 2 -11.00 -2.25 15.49
C THR A 2 -9.51 -2.10 15.08
N LYS A 3 -9.11 -2.58 13.90
CA LYS A 3 -7.72 -2.42 13.41
C LYS A 3 -7.26 -0.95 13.45
N LEU A 4 -8.17 -0.02 13.17
CA LEU A 4 -7.92 1.42 13.30
C LEU A 4 -7.56 1.83 14.73
N PHE A 5 -8.25 1.29 15.74
CA PHE A 5 -7.98 1.61 17.15
C PHE A 5 -6.63 1.06 17.62
N GLU A 6 -6.24 -0.12 17.12
CA GLU A 6 -4.93 -0.74 17.36
C GLU A 6 -3.79 0.12 16.80
N TRP A 7 -3.95 0.66 15.60
CA TRP A 7 -2.98 1.60 15.02
C TRP A 7 -2.97 2.95 15.75
N LEU A 8 -4.15 3.46 16.09
CA LEU A 8 -4.30 4.75 16.77
C LEU A 8 -3.66 4.71 18.17
N SER A 9 -3.84 3.61 18.91
CA SER A 9 -3.21 3.44 20.22
C SER A 9 -1.68 3.35 20.11
N GLY A 10 -1.15 2.66 19.10
CA GLY A 10 0.29 2.62 18.83
C GLY A 10 0.88 4.01 18.54
N VAL A 11 0.24 4.79 17.67
CA VAL A 11 0.67 6.17 17.36
C VAL A 11 0.57 7.08 18.59
N ALA A 12 -0.48 6.94 19.39
CA ALA A 12 -0.65 7.71 20.62
C ALA A 12 0.47 7.42 21.63
N LEU A 13 0.90 6.17 21.78
CA LEU A 13 2.01 5.81 22.66
C LEU A 13 3.34 6.42 22.18
N ILE A 14 3.65 6.31 20.89
CA ILE A 14 4.90 6.85 20.31
C ILE A 14 4.95 8.38 20.46
N THR A 15 3.85 9.07 20.17
CA THR A 15 3.76 10.53 20.33
C THR A 15 3.83 10.96 21.80
N SER A 16 3.26 10.19 22.73
CA SER A 16 3.36 10.44 24.17
C SER A 16 4.80 10.28 24.68
N ILE A 17 5.50 9.24 24.22
CA ILE A 17 6.92 9.02 24.55
C ILE A 17 7.79 10.18 24.03
N TRP A 18 7.56 10.62 22.80
CA TRP A 18 8.26 11.77 22.23
C TRP A 18 7.99 13.06 23.01
N PHE A 19 6.72 13.34 23.35
CA PHE A 19 6.34 14.51 24.13
C PHE A 19 6.95 14.52 25.54
N TYR A 20 6.99 13.34 26.18
CA TYR A 20 7.65 13.16 27.46
C TYR A 20 9.17 13.39 27.36
N SER A 21 9.79 12.93 26.28
CA SER A 21 11.21 13.16 25.98
C SER A 21 11.55 14.61 25.68
N LEU A 22 10.59 15.45 25.28
CA LEU A 22 10.79 16.89 25.12
C LEU A 22 10.71 17.65 26.45
N HIS A 23 9.91 17.18 27.41
CA HIS A 23 9.73 17.83 28.71
C HIS A 23 10.83 17.48 29.70
N ASN A 24 11.35 16.26 29.64
CA ASN A 24 12.51 15.86 30.43
C ASN A 24 13.79 16.13 29.64
N ASP A 25 14.65 17.01 30.15
CA ASP A 25 16.04 17.23 29.67
C ASP A 25 16.94 15.98 29.79
N PHE A 26 16.36 14.79 29.99
CA PHE A 26 17.03 13.57 30.43
C PHE A 26 17.80 12.85 29.31
N ILE A 27 17.44 13.05 28.03
CA ILE A 27 18.03 12.30 26.91
C ILE A 27 18.69 13.20 25.85
N LEU A 28 18.22 14.43 25.64
CA LEU A 28 18.71 15.31 24.57
C LEU A 28 18.94 16.70 25.12
N LYS A 29 20.15 17.22 24.88
CA LYS A 29 20.59 18.52 25.36
C LYS A 29 19.63 19.59 24.82
N LYS A 30 18.98 20.27 25.75
CA LYS A 30 18.06 21.41 25.59
C LYS A 30 18.62 22.35 24.52
N HIS A 31 18.00 22.40 23.34
CA HIS A 31 18.26 23.26 22.14
C HIS A 31 18.62 22.60 20.80
N ASP A 32 18.61 21.28 20.65
CA ASP A 32 18.77 20.70 19.31
C ASP A 32 17.46 20.68 18.52
N LEU A 33 17.39 21.53 17.49
CA LEU A 33 16.33 21.62 16.47
C LEU A 33 15.94 20.21 15.95
N HIS A 34 16.92 19.31 15.88
CA HIS A 34 16.77 17.93 15.44
C HIS A 34 15.80 17.11 16.32
N SER A 35 15.78 17.32 17.63
CA SER A 35 14.91 16.60 18.57
C SER A 35 13.43 16.96 18.36
N TRP A 36 13.16 18.22 18.00
CA TRP A 36 11.83 18.67 17.64
C TRP A 36 11.37 18.12 16.27
N LEU A 37 12.31 17.95 15.33
CA LEU A 37 12.00 17.39 14.00
C LEU A 37 11.97 15.85 13.93
N LEU A 38 12.29 15.14 15.00
CA LEU A 38 12.25 13.68 15.05
C LEU A 38 10.96 13.04 14.44
N PRO A 39 9.74 13.48 14.81
CA PRO A 39 8.53 12.94 14.21
C PRO A 39 8.42 13.27 12.71
N VAL A 40 8.91 14.42 12.27
CA VAL A 40 8.93 14.82 10.86
C VAL A 40 9.84 13.90 10.05
N TYR A 41 11.03 13.58 10.57
CA TYR A 41 11.93 12.60 9.93
C TYR A 41 11.27 11.22 9.81
N GLY A 42 10.53 10.78 10.82
CA GLY A 42 9.77 9.54 10.77
C GLY A 42 8.72 9.51 9.66
N VAL A 43 7.96 10.59 9.49
CA VAL A 43 6.94 10.71 8.43
C VAL A 43 7.58 10.74 7.04
N VAL A 44 8.69 11.49 6.87
CA VAL A 44 9.41 11.56 5.59
C VAL A 44 9.98 10.18 5.21
N ALA A 45 10.62 9.48 6.16
CA ALA A 45 11.15 8.14 5.93
C ALA A 45 10.03 7.15 5.56
N PHE A 46 8.89 7.21 6.26
CA PHE A 46 7.71 6.40 5.94
C PHE A 46 7.15 6.70 4.55
N GLY A 47 7.12 7.98 4.16
CA GLY A 47 6.69 8.40 2.83
C GLY A 47 7.59 7.86 1.73
N ILE A 48 8.91 7.99 1.88
CA ILE A 48 9.90 7.46 0.93
C ILE A 48 9.77 5.93 0.82
N TYR A 49 9.68 5.23 1.95
CA TYR A 49 9.51 3.77 1.97
C TYR A 49 8.21 3.35 1.24
N SER A 50 7.11 4.04 1.51
CA SER A 50 5.82 3.79 0.85
C SER A 50 5.92 3.99 -0.67
N LEU A 51 6.56 5.07 -1.11
CA LEU A 51 6.79 5.33 -2.54
C LEU A 51 7.64 4.24 -3.20
N LEU A 52 8.74 3.82 -2.55
CA LEU A 52 9.60 2.74 -3.06
C LEU A 52 8.83 1.42 -3.21
N ILE A 53 7.98 1.08 -2.23
CA ILE A 53 7.16 -0.14 -2.29
C ILE A 53 6.12 -0.05 -3.41
N ILE A 54 5.44 1.09 -3.55
CA ILE A 54 4.48 1.29 -4.64
C ILE A 54 5.20 1.17 -5.98
N LEU A 55 6.32 1.87 -6.15
CA LEU A 55 7.11 1.85 -7.37
C LEU A 55 7.57 0.43 -7.70
N TYR A 56 8.11 -0.30 -6.71
CA TYR A 56 8.51 -1.69 -6.86
C TYR A 56 7.35 -2.58 -7.30
N ARG A 57 6.18 -2.44 -6.67
CA ARG A 57 4.98 -3.23 -7.02
C ARG A 57 4.44 -2.87 -8.40
N VAL A 58 4.49 -1.61 -8.79
CA VAL A 58 4.09 -1.15 -10.13
C VAL A 58 5.04 -1.70 -11.18
N PHE A 59 6.36 -1.62 -10.96
CA PHE A 59 7.34 -2.22 -11.86
C PHE A 59 7.25 -3.76 -11.90
N THR A 60 6.91 -4.39 -10.77
CA THR A 60 6.75 -5.86 -10.65
C THR A 60 5.36 -6.35 -11.06
N PHE A 61 4.46 -5.45 -11.48
CA PHE A 61 3.21 -5.84 -12.14
C PHE A 61 3.55 -6.31 -13.56
N ASN A 62 4.23 -7.45 -13.63
CA ASN A 62 4.58 -8.17 -14.84
C ASN A 62 3.28 -8.40 -15.61
N ASP A 63 3.23 -7.93 -16.85
CA ASP A 63 2.06 -8.06 -17.70
C ASP A 63 1.55 -9.51 -17.62
N CYS A 64 0.33 -9.68 -17.11
CA CYS A 64 -0.34 -10.97 -17.02
C CYS A 64 -0.81 -11.40 -18.42
N LYS A 65 0.13 -11.47 -19.37
CA LYS A 65 -0.10 -11.82 -20.77
C LYS A 65 -0.66 -13.23 -20.86
N ASP A 66 -0.09 -14.15 -20.11
CA ASP A 66 -0.52 -15.55 -20.08
C ASP A 66 -1.96 -15.68 -19.56
N ALA A 67 -2.29 -15.04 -18.43
CA ALA A 67 -3.67 -15.08 -17.90
C ALA A 67 -4.68 -14.39 -18.84
N ALA A 68 -4.27 -13.33 -19.54
CA ALA A 68 -5.13 -12.67 -20.53
C ALA A 68 -5.32 -13.53 -21.80
N GLU A 69 -4.32 -14.33 -22.18
CA GLU A 69 -4.39 -15.25 -23.32
C GLU A 69 -5.23 -16.49 -22.99
N GLU A 70 -5.06 -17.07 -21.80
CA GLU A 70 -5.93 -18.15 -21.28
C GLU A 70 -7.40 -17.71 -21.24
N LEU A 71 -7.68 -16.52 -20.72
CA LEU A 71 -9.05 -16.00 -20.67
C LEU A 71 -9.67 -15.80 -22.06
N LYS A 72 -8.88 -15.33 -23.03
CA LYS A 72 -9.32 -15.19 -24.43
C LYS A 72 -9.63 -16.55 -25.06
N LEU A 73 -8.84 -17.57 -24.74
CA LEU A 73 -9.06 -18.94 -25.21
C LEU A 73 -10.38 -19.51 -24.65
N GLU A 74 -10.63 -19.31 -23.35
CA GLU A 74 -11.88 -19.73 -22.70
C GLU A 74 -13.10 -19.02 -23.31
N ILE A 75 -13.02 -17.72 -23.58
CA ILE A 75 -14.09 -16.96 -24.24
C ILE A 75 -14.37 -17.53 -25.64
N LYS A 76 -13.33 -17.87 -26.40
CA LYS A 76 -13.48 -18.45 -27.73
C LYS A 76 -14.19 -19.82 -27.67
N MET A 77 -13.76 -20.70 -26.77
CA MET A 77 -14.40 -22.01 -26.60
C MET A 77 -15.86 -21.87 -26.14
N ALA A 78 -16.15 -20.94 -25.21
CA ALA A 78 -17.51 -20.68 -24.76
C ALA A 78 -18.39 -20.15 -25.89
N LYS A 79 -17.89 -19.23 -26.73
CA LYS A 79 -18.60 -18.73 -27.92
C LYS A 79 -18.90 -19.87 -28.90
N GLU A 80 -17.95 -20.77 -29.16
CA GLU A 80 -18.14 -21.92 -30.06
C GLU A 80 -19.20 -22.91 -29.51
N ASP A 81 -19.16 -23.25 -28.23
CA ASP A 81 -20.15 -24.16 -27.63
C ASP A 81 -21.57 -23.56 -27.60
N LEU A 82 -21.67 -22.25 -27.33
CA LEU A 82 -22.95 -21.54 -27.35
C LEU A 82 -23.47 -21.34 -28.79
N GLY A 83 -22.58 -21.13 -29.76
CA GLY A 83 -22.92 -21.11 -31.18
C GLY A 83 -23.49 -22.45 -31.66
N ARG A 84 -22.88 -23.57 -31.23
CA ARG A 84 -23.43 -24.92 -31.46
C ARG A 84 -24.80 -25.13 -30.83
N LYS A 85 -25.12 -24.42 -29.75
CA LYS A 85 -26.44 -24.41 -29.09
C LYS A 85 -27.43 -23.43 -29.73
N GLY A 86 -27.07 -22.75 -30.82
CA GLY A 86 -27.95 -21.90 -31.60
C GLY A 86 -27.99 -20.42 -31.18
N PHE A 87 -27.11 -20.00 -30.28
CA PHE A 87 -26.97 -18.58 -29.92
C PHE A 87 -26.16 -17.84 -30.99
N LYS A 88 -26.65 -16.66 -31.39
CA LYS A 88 -25.94 -15.75 -32.30
C LYS A 88 -25.28 -14.64 -31.45
N PHE A 89 -23.98 -14.47 -31.62
CA PHE A 89 -23.23 -13.38 -31.02
C PHE A 89 -23.10 -12.26 -32.05
N ASP A 90 -23.45 -11.04 -31.68
CA ASP A 90 -23.13 -9.85 -32.46
C ASP A 90 -21.70 -9.47 -32.09
N ASP A 91 -20.75 -9.71 -33.00
CA ASP A 91 -19.35 -9.35 -32.78
C ASP A 91 -19.21 -7.83 -32.98
N GLN A 92 -19.03 -7.08 -31.88
CA GLN A 92 -18.48 -5.71 -31.89
C GLN A 92 -16.99 -5.72 -31.57
#